data_AF-A0AAF0I5R5-F1
#
_entry.id   AF-A0AAF0I5R5-F1
#
_cell.length_a   1.000
_cell.length_b   1.000
_cell.length_c   1.000
_cell.angle_alpha   90.00
_cell.angle_beta   90.00
_cell.angle_gamma   90.00
#
_symmetry.space_group_name_H-M   'P 1'
#
loop_
_entity.id
_entity.type
_entity.pdbx_description
1 polymer ?
#
loop_
_entity_poly.entity_id
_entity_poly.type
_entity_poly.pdbx_seq_one_letter_code
_entity_poly.pdbx_strand_id
1 'polypeptide(L)'
;MPEVALSALDPGLQKLATQVRTSLEQGNHDFVIAASRQILAAHPGCLVVRRWERQARIQKSPRGRSFLGRAKGGLKLARGLWGQKKTSPDAAASLTTADAILALDPWSAGGLKQLAAAAAELDLPATEIFAFQCWCEAEPDNREAGLALTAACLRVGDLTAAMAAVEVLRLKHPHDGDVQEALRNVAVAQTVQTGRWDEGGASFRDQRRE
;
A
#
# COMPACT_ATOMS: atom_id res chain seq x y z
N MET A 1 8.85 3.14 12.43
CA MET A 1 7.74 2.90 13.40
C MET A 1 7.22 1.51 13.11
N PRO A 2 6.89 0.65 14.09
CA PRO A 2 6.44 -0.71 13.78
C PRO A 2 5.02 -0.72 13.23
N GLU A 3 4.71 -1.68 12.37
CA GLU A 3 3.33 -1.94 11.94
C GLU A 3 2.49 -2.44 13.12
N VAL A 4 1.28 -1.90 13.28
CA VAL A 4 0.45 -2.15 14.45
C VAL A 4 -0.81 -2.90 14.03
N ALA A 5 -0.94 -4.13 14.54
CA ALA A 5 -2.17 -4.91 14.42
C ALA A 5 -3.30 -4.27 15.25
N LEU A 6 -4.56 -4.48 14.83
CA LEU A 6 -5.73 -3.94 15.55
C LEU A 6 -5.76 -4.35 17.03
N SER A 7 -5.28 -5.54 17.35
CA SER A 7 -5.20 -6.08 18.72
C SER A 7 -4.14 -5.40 19.60
N ALA A 8 -3.19 -4.69 18.99
CA ALA A 8 -2.12 -3.98 19.69
C ALA A 8 -2.45 -2.50 19.94
N LEU A 9 -3.63 -2.02 19.52
CA LEU A 9 -4.11 -0.67 19.80
C LEU A 9 -4.61 -0.55 21.25
N ASP A 10 -4.63 0.68 21.78
CA ASP A 10 -5.25 0.97 23.08
C ASP A 10 -6.72 0.52 23.14
N PRO A 11 -7.25 0.05 24.28
CA PRO A 11 -8.62 -0.45 24.40
C PRO A 11 -9.68 0.56 23.96
N GLY A 12 -9.43 1.86 24.15
CA GLY A 12 -10.29 2.93 23.64
C GLY A 12 -10.31 3.01 22.11
N LEU A 13 -9.14 2.88 21.48
CA LEU A 13 -9.00 2.88 20.02
C LEU A 13 -9.53 1.58 19.40
N GLN A 14 -9.44 0.44 20.10
CA GLN A 14 -10.05 -0.81 19.67
C GLN A 14 -11.59 -0.72 19.60
N LYS A 15 -12.21 -0.08 20.61
CA LYS A 15 -13.66 0.19 20.59
C LYS A 15 -14.02 1.11 19.42
N LEU A 16 -13.24 2.17 19.19
CA LEU A 16 -13.44 3.07 18.06
C LEU A 16 -13.26 2.35 16.72
N ALA A 17 -12.26 1.49 16.58
CA ALA A 17 -12.04 0.66 15.39
C ALA A 17 -13.20 -0.31 15.13
N THR A 18 -13.79 -0.87 16.19
CA THR A 18 -14.99 -1.71 16.08
C THR A 18 -16.19 -0.89 15.60
N GLN A 19 -16.38 0.32 16.13
CA GLN A 19 -17.43 1.24 15.66
C GLN A 19 -17.21 1.64 14.20
N VAL A 20 -15.97 1.95 13.80
CA VAL A 20 -15.61 2.24 12.41
C VAL A 20 -16.03 1.10 11.50
N ARG A 21 -15.72 -0.15 11.86
CA ARG A 21 -16.12 -1.33 11.08
C ARG A 21 -17.64 -1.42 10.94
N THR A 22 -18.38 -1.32 12.04
CA THR A 22 -19.84 -1.38 12.03
C THR A 22 -20.45 -0.23 11.20
N SER A 23 -19.92 0.98 11.34
CA SER A 23 -20.39 2.15 10.57
C SER A 23 -20.04 2.07 9.08
N LEU A 24 -18.98 1.35 8.71
CA LEU A 24 -18.65 1.06 7.31
C LEU A 24 -19.69 0.14 6.68
N GLU A 25 -20.14 -0.88 7.40
CA GLU A 25 -21.23 -1.78 6.98
C GLU A 25 -22.57 -1.04 6.87
N GLN A 26 -22.80 -0.04 7.74
CA GLN A 26 -23.97 0.82 7.71
C GLN A 26 -23.94 1.91 6.62
N GLY A 27 -22.82 2.08 5.91
CA GLY A 27 -22.68 3.11 4.88
C GLY A 27 -22.46 4.53 5.42
N ASN A 28 -22.14 4.71 6.70
CA ASN A 28 -21.83 6.02 7.28
C ASN A 28 -20.37 6.42 7.00
N HIS A 29 -20.08 6.77 5.74
CA HIS A 29 -18.72 7.03 5.27
C HIS A 29 -18.06 8.25 5.92
N ASP A 30 -18.82 9.27 6.30
CA ASP A 30 -18.29 10.48 6.94
C ASP A 30 -17.72 10.19 8.33
N PHE A 31 -18.48 9.43 9.13
CA PHE A 31 -18.00 8.97 10.44
C PHE A 31 -16.77 8.08 10.29
N VAL A 32 -16.81 7.11 9.36
CA VAL A 32 -15.68 6.21 9.12
C VAL A 32 -14.41 6.99 8.79
N ILE A 33 -14.49 7.99 7.91
CA ILE A 33 -13.32 8.81 7.54
C ILE A 33 -12.81 9.61 8.75
N ALA A 34 -13.69 10.27 9.49
CA ALA A 34 -13.28 11.09 10.64
C ALA A 34 -12.66 10.23 11.76
N ALA A 35 -13.29 9.13 12.13
CA ALA A 35 -12.81 8.22 13.17
C ALA A 35 -11.53 7.47 12.76
N SER A 36 -11.42 7.07 11.49
CA SER A 36 -10.19 6.44 10.98
C SER A 36 -8.99 7.39 11.04
N ARG A 37 -9.19 8.69 10.70
CA ARG A 37 -8.13 9.70 10.83
C ARG A 37 -7.65 9.88 12.26
N GLN A 38 -8.56 9.82 13.23
CA GLN A 38 -8.20 9.91 14.65
C GLN A 38 -7.30 8.74 15.06
N ILE A 39 -7.61 7.51 14.61
CA ILE A 39 -6.80 6.33 14.90
C ILE A 39 -5.45 6.42 14.18
N LEU A 40 -5.42 6.81 12.91
CA LEU A 40 -4.19 6.91 12.12
C LEU A 40 -3.26 8.05 12.56
N ALA A 41 -3.80 9.11 13.17
CA ALA A 41 -2.98 10.15 13.78
C ALA A 41 -2.17 9.62 14.98
N ALA A 42 -2.72 8.69 15.75
CA ALA A 42 -2.02 8.03 16.86
C ALA A 42 -1.14 6.87 16.38
N HIS A 43 -1.64 6.05 15.44
CA HIS A 43 -0.98 4.86 14.93
C HIS A 43 -1.03 4.80 13.39
N PRO A 44 -0.14 5.53 12.69
CA PRO A 44 -0.15 5.61 11.23
C PRO A 44 0.19 4.28 10.55
N GLY A 45 0.80 3.33 11.26
CA GLY A 45 1.12 1.99 10.77
C GLY A 45 -0.05 0.99 10.84
N CYS A 46 -1.25 1.42 11.25
CA CYS A 46 -2.41 0.52 11.31
C CYS A 46 -3.05 0.33 9.92
N LEU A 47 -2.57 -0.69 9.20
CA LEU A 47 -3.01 -0.98 7.83
C LEU A 47 -4.52 -1.22 7.71
N VAL A 48 -5.12 -1.92 8.67
CA VAL A 48 -6.54 -2.30 8.60
C VAL A 48 -7.43 -1.06 8.60
N VAL A 49 -7.10 -0.07 9.43
CA VAL A 49 -7.85 1.20 9.48
C VAL A 49 -7.66 2.00 8.19
N ARG A 50 -6.46 1.99 7.60
CA ARG A 50 -6.21 2.62 6.28
C ARG A 50 -7.08 2.01 5.18
N ARG A 51 -7.25 0.68 5.19
CA ARG A 51 -8.13 -0.02 4.24
C ARG A 51 -9.58 0.43 4.37
N TRP A 52 -10.11 0.48 5.59
CA TRP A 52 -11.48 0.94 5.85
C TRP A 52 -11.69 2.40 5.46
N GLU A 53 -10.74 3.27 5.77
CA GLU A 53 -10.81 4.68 5.37
C GLU A 53 -10.86 4.83 3.85
N ARG A 54 -9.96 4.14 3.14
CA ARG A 54 -9.94 4.16 1.67
C ARG A 54 -11.25 3.63 1.08
N GLN A 55 -11.77 2.52 1.61
CA GLN A 55 -13.03 1.95 1.17
C GLN A 55 -14.19 2.96 1.32
N ALA A 56 -14.28 3.63 2.46
CA ALA A 56 -15.27 4.68 2.68
C ALA A 56 -15.08 5.87 1.72
N ARG A 57 -13.84 6.31 1.48
CA ARG A 57 -13.53 7.40 0.53
C ARG A 57 -13.91 7.06 -0.91
N ILE A 58 -13.63 5.82 -1.35
CA ILE A 58 -13.99 5.33 -2.68
C ILE A 58 -15.51 5.23 -2.85
N GLN A 59 -16.22 4.71 -1.85
CA GLN A 59 -17.68 4.62 -1.90
C GLN A 59 -18.34 6.01 -1.91
N LYS A 60 -17.76 6.98 -1.19
CA LYS A 60 -18.22 8.37 -1.20
C LYS A 60 -17.91 9.10 -2.52
N SER A 61 -16.77 8.82 -3.14
CA SER A 61 -16.32 9.43 -4.39
C SER A 61 -15.93 8.35 -5.42
N PRO A 62 -16.94 7.71 -6.05
CA PRO A 62 -16.67 6.70 -7.05
C PRO A 62 -15.95 7.31 -8.26
N ARG A 63 -15.15 6.47 -8.95
CA ARG A 63 -14.45 6.82 -10.19
C ARG A 63 -15.39 7.56 -11.14
N GLY A 64 -14.98 8.76 -11.57
CA GLY A 64 -15.76 9.61 -12.49
C GLY A 64 -16.42 10.84 -11.86
N ARG A 65 -16.73 10.86 -10.56
CA ARG A 65 -17.27 12.07 -9.90
C ARG A 65 -16.19 13.13 -9.64
N SER A 66 -14.93 12.70 -9.50
CA SER A 66 -13.75 13.54 -9.23
C SER A 66 -13.38 14.46 -10.42
N PHE A 67 -13.70 14.07 -11.67
CA PHE A 67 -13.38 14.88 -12.85
C PHE A 67 -14.31 16.09 -13.01
N LEU A 68 -15.61 15.96 -12.71
CA LEU A 68 -16.54 17.10 -12.71
C LEU A 68 -16.37 18.04 -11.50
N GLY A 69 -15.80 17.55 -10.38
CA GLY A 69 -15.50 18.36 -9.19
C GLY A 69 -14.25 19.25 -9.33
N ARG A 70 -13.33 18.89 -10.21
CA ARG A 70 -12.07 19.64 -10.45
C ARG A 70 -12.28 21.06 -10.99
N ALA A 71 -13.42 21.33 -11.65
CA ALA A 71 -13.70 22.64 -12.26
C ALA A 71 -14.00 23.77 -11.25
N LYS A 72 -14.35 23.47 -9.99
CA LYS A 72 -14.66 24.52 -8.98
C LYS A 72 -13.60 24.74 -7.90
N GLY A 73 -12.60 23.85 -7.78
CA GLY A 73 -11.59 23.91 -6.71
C GLY A 73 -10.14 24.17 -7.16
N GLY A 74 -9.84 23.99 -8.46
CA GLY A 74 -8.47 23.95 -8.98
C GLY A 74 -7.66 25.25 -8.87
N LEU A 75 -8.29 26.41 -8.69
CA LEU A 75 -7.59 27.69 -8.75
C LEU A 75 -7.06 28.20 -7.39
N LYS A 76 -7.50 27.65 -6.25
CA LYS A 76 -7.06 28.14 -4.92
C LYS A 76 -5.90 27.36 -4.29
N LEU A 77 -5.60 26.16 -4.76
CA LEU A 77 -4.56 25.30 -4.15
C LEU A 77 -3.19 25.36 -4.85
N ALA A 78 -3.12 25.87 -6.09
CA ALA A 78 -1.86 25.95 -6.84
C ALA A 78 -0.85 26.98 -6.28
N ARG A 79 -1.27 27.91 -5.40
CA ARG A 79 -0.38 28.92 -4.80
C ARG A 79 0.27 28.51 -3.46
N GLY A 80 -0.18 27.43 -2.82
CA GLY A 80 0.32 27.02 -1.49
C GLY A 80 1.38 25.93 -1.49
N LEU A 81 1.51 25.15 -2.57
CA LEU A 81 2.33 23.94 -2.60
C LEU A 81 3.67 24.09 -3.33
N TRP A 82 3.94 25.22 -3.97
CA TRP A 82 5.18 25.47 -4.73
C TRP A 82 6.25 26.25 -3.93
N GLY A 83 6.11 26.32 -2.60
CA GLY A 83 6.98 27.09 -1.72
C GLY A 83 7.66 26.29 -0.60
N GLN A 84 7.54 24.96 -0.55
CA GLN A 84 8.24 24.17 0.45
C GLN A 84 9.66 23.84 -0.01
N LYS A 85 10.56 24.69 0.49
CA LYS A 85 12.01 24.55 0.54
C LYS A 85 12.39 23.09 0.84
N LYS A 86 13.36 22.55 0.08
CA LYS A 86 14.02 21.27 0.36
C LYS A 86 14.65 21.28 1.75
N THR A 87 13.87 20.91 2.74
CA THR A 87 14.31 20.37 4.03
C THR A 87 13.71 18.99 4.07
N SER A 88 14.56 17.96 4.16
CA SER A 88 14.15 16.54 4.25
C SER A 88 12.87 16.43 5.07
N PRO A 89 11.71 16.20 4.43
CA PRO A 89 10.48 16.14 5.18
C PRO A 89 10.60 14.91 6.08
N ASP A 90 10.38 15.08 7.38
CA ASP A 90 10.18 13.95 8.28
C ASP A 90 9.23 12.98 7.57
N ALA A 91 9.62 11.73 7.38
CA ALA A 91 8.83 10.78 6.58
C ALA A 91 7.36 10.68 7.08
N ALA A 92 7.14 10.96 8.37
CA ALA A 92 5.82 11.13 8.97
C ALA A 92 5.01 12.32 8.38
N ALA A 93 5.63 13.47 8.14
CA ALA A 93 5.02 14.63 7.49
C ALA A 93 4.73 14.38 6.00
N SER A 94 5.59 13.62 5.32
CA SER A 94 5.33 13.17 3.95
C SER A 94 4.09 12.28 3.87
N LEU A 95 3.92 11.39 4.86
CA LEU A 95 2.78 10.49 4.97
C LEU A 95 1.48 11.25 5.29
N THR A 96 1.48 12.24 6.19
CA THR A 96 0.29 13.08 6.44
C THR A 96 -0.08 13.94 5.23
N THR A 97 0.92 14.45 4.49
CA THR A 97 0.70 15.18 3.24
C THR A 97 0.07 14.28 2.18
N ALA A 98 0.54 13.03 2.05
CA ALA A 98 -0.05 12.05 1.15
C ALA A 98 -1.51 11.74 1.53
N ASP A 99 -1.80 11.54 2.82
CA ASP A 99 -3.16 11.30 3.32
C ASP A 99 -4.11 12.47 3.05
N ALA A 100 -3.60 13.71 3.09
CA ALA A 100 -4.31 14.92 2.71
C ALA A 100 -4.61 14.96 1.20
N ILE A 101 -3.64 14.64 0.34
CA ILE A 101 -3.86 14.56 -1.12
C ILE A 101 -4.93 13.51 -1.43
N LEU A 102 -4.83 12.32 -0.83
CA LEU A 102 -5.79 11.23 -0.99
C LEU A 102 -7.17 11.56 -0.38
N ALA A 103 -7.27 12.60 0.46
CA ALA A 103 -8.54 13.07 1.00
C ALA A 103 -9.32 13.89 -0.03
N LEU A 104 -8.59 14.60 -0.90
CA LEU A 104 -9.19 15.33 -2.02
C LEU A 104 -9.50 14.38 -3.18
N ASP A 105 -8.55 13.50 -3.52
CA ASP A 105 -8.70 12.56 -4.63
C ASP A 105 -8.18 11.16 -4.26
N PRO A 106 -9.08 10.21 -3.92
CA PRO A 106 -8.70 8.85 -3.49
C PRO A 106 -7.95 8.03 -4.55
N TRP A 107 -8.04 8.46 -5.82
CA TRP A 107 -7.45 7.80 -6.98
C TRP A 107 -6.19 8.49 -7.50
N SER A 108 -5.69 9.52 -6.82
CA SER A 108 -4.51 10.27 -7.26
C SER A 108 -3.24 9.40 -7.21
N ALA A 109 -2.68 9.09 -8.38
CA ALA A 109 -1.40 8.38 -8.49
C ALA A 109 -0.27 9.09 -7.75
N GLY A 110 -0.22 10.42 -7.79
CA GLY A 110 0.79 11.21 -7.06
C GLY A 110 0.67 11.05 -5.54
N GLY A 111 -0.56 11.01 -5.02
CA GLY A 111 -0.80 10.77 -3.58
C GLY A 111 -0.41 9.35 -3.16
N LEU A 112 -0.70 8.36 -4.00
CA LEU A 112 -0.36 6.96 -3.73
C LEU A 112 1.16 6.71 -3.80
N LYS A 113 1.85 7.28 -4.78
CA LYS A 113 3.32 7.26 -4.88
C LYS A 113 3.96 7.86 -3.64
N GLN A 114 3.48 9.02 -3.21
CA GLN A 114 4.02 9.70 -2.04
C GLN A 114 3.75 8.91 -0.75
N LEU A 115 2.60 8.26 -0.64
CA LEU A 115 2.28 7.38 0.49
C LEU A 115 3.20 6.16 0.52
N ALA A 116 3.45 5.53 -0.63
CA ALA A 116 4.37 4.41 -0.74
C ALA A 116 5.80 4.78 -0.36
N ALA A 117 6.32 5.91 -0.89
CA ALA A 117 7.66 6.40 -0.58
C ALA A 117 7.83 6.72 0.91
N ALA A 118 6.85 7.41 1.51
CA ALA A 118 6.89 7.71 2.94
C ALA A 118 6.79 6.44 3.81
N ALA A 119 6.00 5.45 3.38
CA ALA A 119 5.91 4.16 4.06
C ALA A 119 7.23 3.37 3.97
N ALA A 120 7.92 3.42 2.82
CA ALA A 120 9.24 2.81 2.65
C ALA A 120 10.29 3.45 3.58
N GLU A 121 10.31 4.79 3.69
CA GLU A 121 11.21 5.52 4.58
C GLU A 121 10.92 5.26 6.08
N LEU A 122 9.67 4.99 6.43
CA LEU A 122 9.25 4.69 7.81
C LEU A 122 9.38 3.20 8.19
N ASP A 123 9.84 2.37 7.26
CA ASP A 123 9.92 0.92 7.35
C ASP A 123 8.55 0.27 7.65
N LEU A 124 7.53 0.68 6.88
CA LEU A 124 6.14 0.19 6.94
C LEU A 124 5.81 -0.64 5.68
N PRO A 125 6.38 -1.85 5.53
CA PRO A 125 6.33 -2.63 4.30
C PRO A 125 4.91 -3.01 3.83
N ALA A 126 3.99 -3.37 4.74
CA ALA A 126 2.62 -3.71 4.38
C ALA A 126 1.81 -2.46 3.99
N THR A 127 2.11 -1.30 4.58
CA THR A 127 1.51 -0.02 4.17
C THR A 127 1.99 0.38 2.77
N GLU A 128 3.26 0.17 2.48
CA GLU A 128 3.85 0.41 1.17
C GLU A 128 3.25 -0.51 0.09
N ILE A 129 3.21 -1.83 0.34
CA ILE A 129 2.58 -2.80 -0.58
C ILE A 129 1.12 -2.41 -0.84
N PHE A 130 0.38 -2.04 0.22
CA PHE A 130 -0.99 -1.58 0.08
C PHE A 130 -1.10 -0.32 -0.79
N ALA A 131 -0.20 0.65 -0.65
CA ALA A 131 -0.17 1.85 -1.47
C ALA A 131 0.02 1.53 -2.96
N PHE A 132 0.91 0.58 -3.28
CA PHE A 132 1.12 0.13 -4.65
C PHE A 132 -0.05 -0.68 -5.19
N GLN A 133 -0.67 -1.57 -4.39
CA GLN A 133 -1.91 -2.27 -4.77
C GLN A 133 -3.01 -1.26 -5.12
N CYS A 134 -3.17 -0.25 -4.27
CA CYS A 134 -4.11 0.85 -4.48
C CYS A 134 -3.84 1.63 -5.77
N TRP A 135 -2.58 1.73 -6.19
CA TRP A 135 -2.19 2.41 -7.41
C TRP A 135 -2.38 1.51 -8.64
N CYS A 136 -2.11 0.21 -8.55
CA CYS A 136 -2.49 -0.76 -9.59
C CYS A 136 -4.02 -0.83 -9.78
N GLU A 137 -4.81 -0.76 -8.70
CA GLU A 137 -6.26 -0.59 -8.81
C GLU A 137 -6.63 0.73 -9.46
N ALA A 138 -5.81 1.78 -9.26
CA ALA A 138 -6.09 3.08 -9.81
C ALA A 138 -5.78 3.17 -11.32
N GLU A 139 -4.68 2.56 -11.72
CA GLU A 139 -4.14 2.60 -13.07
C GLU A 139 -3.71 1.17 -13.43
N PRO A 140 -4.67 0.30 -13.80
CA PRO A 140 -4.40 -1.13 -13.99
C PRO A 140 -3.41 -1.41 -15.12
N ASP A 141 -3.27 -0.50 -16.08
CA ASP A 141 -2.38 -0.65 -17.22
C ASP A 141 -1.02 0.02 -17.01
N ASN A 142 -0.83 0.70 -15.87
CA ASN A 142 0.43 1.36 -15.55
C ASN A 142 1.49 0.34 -15.14
N ARG A 143 2.47 0.17 -16.02
CA ARG A 143 3.66 -0.68 -15.83
C ARG A 143 4.45 -0.31 -14.57
N GLU A 144 4.66 0.98 -14.32
CA GLU A 144 5.47 1.47 -13.20
C GLU A 144 4.87 1.02 -11.85
N ALA A 145 3.55 1.12 -11.71
CA ALA A 145 2.83 0.72 -10.50
C ALA A 145 3.00 -0.78 -10.21
N GLY A 146 2.89 -1.63 -11.23
CA GLY A 146 3.04 -3.07 -11.07
C GLY A 146 4.48 -3.49 -10.76
N LEU A 147 5.47 -2.85 -11.40
CA LEU A 147 6.89 -3.17 -11.15
C LEU A 147 7.27 -2.76 -9.72
N ALA A 148 6.80 -1.59 -9.28
CA ALA A 148 6.99 -1.12 -7.91
C ALA A 148 6.32 -2.05 -6.88
N LEU A 149 5.11 -2.53 -7.15
CA LEU A 149 4.44 -3.54 -6.31
C LEU A 149 5.26 -4.83 -6.20
N THR A 150 5.74 -5.34 -7.33
CA THR A 150 6.55 -6.58 -7.38
C THR A 150 7.83 -6.42 -6.58
N ALA A 151 8.54 -5.30 -6.75
CA ALA A 151 9.76 -4.99 -6.01
C ALA A 151 9.51 -4.85 -4.50
N ALA A 152 8.40 -4.22 -4.10
CA ALA A 152 8.02 -4.12 -2.69
C ALA A 152 7.74 -5.50 -2.08
N CYS A 153 6.98 -6.37 -2.76
CA CYS A 153 6.72 -7.73 -2.29
C CYS A 153 8.01 -8.57 -2.18
N LEU A 154 8.94 -8.44 -3.13
CA LEU A 154 10.23 -9.13 -3.09
C LEU A 154 11.07 -8.73 -1.87
N ARG A 155 11.10 -7.44 -1.51
CA ARG A 155 11.83 -6.96 -0.34
C ARG A 155 11.26 -7.51 0.97
N VAL A 156 9.95 -7.71 1.05
CA VAL A 156 9.28 -8.32 2.21
C VAL A 156 9.47 -9.85 2.23
N GLY A 157 9.87 -10.45 1.11
CA GLY A 157 10.00 -11.90 0.95
C GLY A 157 8.68 -12.60 0.68
N ASP A 158 7.61 -11.87 0.37
CA ASP A 158 6.33 -12.45 -0.06
C ASP A 158 6.40 -12.78 -1.56
N LEU A 159 7.05 -13.91 -1.87
CA LEU A 159 7.28 -14.37 -3.23
C LEU A 159 5.97 -14.75 -3.93
N THR A 160 4.97 -15.20 -3.18
CA THR A 160 3.66 -15.56 -3.74
C THR A 160 2.95 -14.31 -4.26
N ALA A 161 2.90 -13.25 -3.46
CA ALA A 161 2.32 -11.97 -3.89
C ALA A 161 3.14 -11.31 -5.01
N ALA A 162 4.48 -11.39 -4.95
CA ALA A 162 5.35 -10.89 -6.01
C ALA A 162 5.11 -11.61 -7.35
N MET A 163 4.99 -12.94 -7.33
CA MET A 163 4.73 -13.75 -8.53
C MET A 163 3.37 -13.43 -9.14
N ALA A 164 2.33 -13.32 -8.31
CA ALA A 164 0.99 -12.96 -8.78
C ALA A 164 0.97 -11.56 -9.43
N ALA A 165 1.65 -10.58 -8.82
CA ALA A 165 1.73 -9.21 -9.34
C ALA A 165 2.46 -9.14 -10.69
N VAL A 166 3.61 -9.80 -10.81
CA VAL A 166 4.42 -9.78 -12.04
C VAL A 166 3.76 -10.55 -13.18
N GLU A 167 3.02 -11.63 -12.88
CA GLU A 167 2.31 -12.40 -13.91
C GLU A 167 1.15 -11.60 -14.52
N VAL A 168 0.40 -10.85 -13.69
CA VAL A 168 -0.63 -9.93 -14.19
C VAL A 168 -0.02 -8.86 -15.10
N LEU A 169 1.16 -8.34 -14.73
CA LEU A 169 1.92 -7.41 -15.56
C LEU A 169 2.37 -8.05 -16.88
N ARG A 170 2.90 -9.27 -16.84
CA ARG A 170 3.39 -10.02 -18.01
C ARG A 170 2.28 -10.25 -19.03
N LEU A 171 1.07 -10.56 -18.57
CA LEU A 171 -0.09 -10.74 -19.43
C LEU A 171 -0.48 -9.45 -20.16
N LYS A 172 -0.29 -8.28 -19.53
CA LYS A 172 -0.61 -6.98 -20.11
C LYS A 172 0.50 -6.41 -20.99
N HIS A 173 1.75 -6.65 -20.60
CA HIS A 173 2.95 -6.11 -21.23
C HIS A 173 3.94 -7.24 -21.59
N PRO A 174 3.58 -8.17 -22.49
CA PRO A 174 4.35 -9.39 -22.73
C PRO A 174 5.74 -9.15 -23.36
N HIS A 175 5.90 -8.06 -24.10
CA HIS A 175 7.15 -7.71 -24.80
C HIS A 175 8.05 -6.75 -24.00
N ASP A 176 7.69 -6.47 -22.75
CA ASP A 176 8.40 -5.50 -21.93
C ASP A 176 9.60 -6.14 -21.23
N GLY A 177 10.80 -5.63 -21.54
CA GLY A 177 12.06 -6.13 -20.99
C GLY A 177 12.13 -6.10 -19.47
N ASP A 178 11.67 -5.01 -18.84
CA ASP A 178 11.79 -4.87 -17.38
C ASP A 178 10.80 -5.79 -16.65
N VAL A 179 9.65 -6.10 -17.28
CA VAL A 179 8.68 -7.06 -16.73
C VAL A 179 9.22 -8.48 -16.81
N GLN A 180 9.87 -8.85 -17.93
CA GLN A 180 10.53 -10.14 -18.07
C GLN A 180 11.71 -10.29 -17.09
N GLU A 181 12.48 -9.22 -16.88
CA GLU A 181 13.54 -9.19 -15.88
C GLU A 181 12.99 -9.36 -14.45
N ALA A 182 11.94 -8.60 -14.10
CA ALA A 182 11.28 -8.72 -12.81
C ALA A 182 10.75 -10.15 -12.57
N LEU A 183 10.13 -10.77 -13.58
CA LEU A 183 9.66 -12.15 -13.51
C LEU A 183 10.80 -13.13 -13.23
N ARG A 184 11.91 -12.98 -13.96
CA ARG A 184 13.11 -13.80 -13.75
C ARG A 184 13.64 -13.63 -12.32
N ASN A 185 13.69 -12.40 -11.82
CA ASN A 185 14.17 -12.12 -10.47
C ASN A 185 13.28 -12.77 -9.40
N VAL A 186 11.95 -12.73 -9.56
CA VAL A 186 11.01 -13.43 -8.67
C VAL A 186 11.19 -14.94 -8.74
N ALA A 187 11.31 -15.52 -9.94
CA ALA A 187 11.53 -16.95 -10.13
C ALA A 187 12.83 -17.43 -9.48
N VAL A 188 13.93 -16.66 -9.63
CA VAL A 188 15.21 -16.95 -8.97
C VAL A 188 15.08 -16.85 -7.45
N ALA A 189 14.40 -15.84 -6.93
CA ALA A 189 14.17 -15.74 -5.48
C ALA A 189 13.38 -16.94 -4.95
N GLN A 190 12.41 -17.44 -5.73
CA GLN A 190 11.61 -18.62 -5.37
C GLN A 190 12.45 -19.89 -5.33
N THR A 191 13.30 -20.13 -6.34
CA THR A 191 14.16 -21.33 -6.37
C THR A 191 15.23 -21.30 -5.29
N VAL A 192 15.78 -20.13 -4.96
CA VAL A 192 16.73 -19.98 -3.83
C VAL A 192 16.05 -20.28 -2.50
N GLN A 193 14.80 -19.83 -2.34
CA GLN A 193 14.04 -20.12 -1.12
C GLN A 193 13.74 -21.61 -1.02
N THR A 194 13.24 -22.27 -2.08
CA THR A 194 12.90 -23.70 -2.08
C THR A 194 14.13 -24.60 -1.96
N GLY A 195 15.23 -24.30 -2.64
CA GLY A 195 16.47 -25.09 -2.58
C GLY A 195 17.08 -25.15 -1.17
N ARG A 196 16.92 -24.10 -0.36
CA ARG A 196 17.30 -24.11 1.06
C ARG A 196 16.49 -25.08 1.91
N TRP A 197 15.25 -25.40 1.53
CA TRP A 197 14.43 -26.39 2.24
C TRP A 197 14.85 -27.82 1.91
N ASP A 198 15.26 -28.08 0.67
CA ASP A 198 15.73 -29.41 0.25
C ASP A 198 17.10 -29.78 0.85
N GLU A 199 17.98 -28.80 1.10
CA GLU A 199 19.26 -29.03 1.78
C GLU A 199 19.10 -29.33 3.30
N GLY A 200 18.03 -28.84 3.93
CA GLY A 200 17.72 -29.10 5.35
C GLY A 200 17.14 -30.50 5.64
N GLY A 201 16.69 -31.23 4.61
CA GLY A 201 16.12 -32.58 4.72
C GLY A 201 17.12 -33.72 4.54
N ALA A 202 18.37 -33.43 4.19
CA ALA A 202 19.36 -34.45 3.82
C ALA A 202 20.00 -35.21 5.01
N SER A 203 19.64 -34.91 6.27
CA SER A 203 20.15 -35.68 7.42
C SER A 203 19.35 -36.95 7.73
N PHE A 204 18.25 -37.24 7.03
CA PHE A 204 17.54 -38.52 7.20
C PHE A 204 18.23 -39.70 6.50
N ARG A 205 19.20 -39.44 5.60
CA ARG A 205 20.02 -40.49 4.96
C ARG A 205 21.22 -40.95 5.79
N ASP A 206 21.57 -40.24 6.87
CA ASP A 206 22.64 -40.64 7.80
C ASP A 206 22.16 -41.55 8.96
N GLN A 207 20.85 -41.76 9.11
CA GLN A 207 20.29 -42.67 10.13
C GLN A 207 20.19 -44.14 9.67
N ARG A 208 20.78 -44.51 8.53
CA ARG A 208 20.87 -45.92 8.07
C ARG A 208 22.31 -46.35 7.76
N ARG A 209 23.23 -45.98 8.63
CA ARG A 209 24.52 -46.68 8.77
C ARG A 209 24.59 -47.29 10.16
N GLU A 210 23.82 -48.36 10.34
CA GLU A 210 24.10 -49.42 11.32
C GLU A 210 24.84 -50.55 10.60
#